data_AF-A0A8H6ZYA6-F1
#
_entry.id   AF-A0A8H6ZYA6-F1
#
_cell.length_a   1.000
_cell.length_b   1.000
_cell.length_c   1.000
_cell.angle_alpha   90.00
_cell.angle_beta   90.00
_cell.angle_gamma   90.00
#
_symmetry.space_group_name_H-M   'P 1'
#
loop_
_entity.id
_entity.type
_entity.pdbx_description
1 polymer ?
#
loop_
_entity_poly.entity_id
_entity_poly.type
_entity_poly.pdbx_seq_one_letter_code
_entity_poly.pdbx_strand_id
1 'polypeptide(L)'
;MQGFCQAARRRSTTHLPRRAQPSLRVNFHSDPPLRSSTFTNILADAAPPPVLVDSITEEAIRLHDGLMIPSACIFLDGKVFLWDVPSTLWSGWTQSQFKIFEVVRPRPEMLILGTGKSLALPPPFLRSHLSQLGIQLETMDTRNACSTYNLLSEEGRRVAAALLPLRPQPWQKTQNPTKPNQ
;
A
#
# COMPACT_ATOMS: atom_id res chain seq x y z
N MET A 1 56.27 64.08 15.38
CA MET A 1 55.40 64.23 16.57
C MET A 1 54.02 63.69 16.22
N GLN A 2 53.53 62.73 17.01
CA GLN A 2 52.12 62.44 17.35
C GLN A 2 51.12 62.26 16.18
N GLY A 3 50.40 61.17 15.98
CA GLY A 3 49.74 60.29 16.96
C GLY A 3 48.21 60.48 16.89
N PHE A 4 47.46 59.38 17.02
CA PHE A 4 45.99 59.22 17.18
C PHE A 4 45.14 59.12 15.89
N CYS A 5 44.60 57.94 15.53
CA CYS A 5 43.53 57.09 16.14
C CYS A 5 42.11 57.57 15.82
N GLN A 6 41.36 56.76 15.05
CA GLN A 6 39.93 56.42 15.25
C GLN A 6 39.55 55.29 14.26
N ALA A 7 39.48 54.04 14.75
CA ALA A 7 38.29 53.36 15.24
C ALA A 7 37.42 52.73 14.11
N ALA A 8 37.81 51.51 13.71
CA ALA A 8 37.04 50.63 12.84
C ALA A 8 35.86 49.99 13.62
N ARG A 9 34.63 50.24 13.18
CA ARG A 9 33.43 49.56 13.71
C ARG A 9 33.32 48.15 13.12
N ARG A 10 33.58 47.13 13.93
CA ARG A 10 33.27 45.72 13.61
C ARG A 10 31.76 45.50 13.67
N ARG A 11 31.15 45.00 12.59
CA ARG A 11 29.79 44.44 12.61
C ARG A 11 29.87 43.01 13.12
N SER A 12 29.29 42.76 14.29
CA SER A 12 29.17 41.43 14.89
C SER A 12 28.02 40.68 14.22
N THR A 13 28.34 39.64 13.45
CA THR A 13 27.37 38.64 12.98
C THR A 13 27.04 37.68 14.11
N THR A 14 25.85 37.81 14.69
CA THR A 14 25.32 36.90 15.70
C THR A 14 24.74 35.66 15.00
N HIS A 15 25.51 34.57 14.93
CA HIS A 15 25.00 33.26 14.53
C HIS A 15 24.30 32.58 15.71
N LEU A 16 23.00 32.30 15.58
CA LEU A 16 22.24 31.47 16.51
C LEU A 16 22.66 29.99 16.39
N PRO A 17 22.82 29.24 17.49
CA PRO A 17 23.13 27.82 17.43
C PRO A 17 21.89 27.00 17.03
N ARG A 18 22.06 26.16 16.00
CA ARG A 18 21.08 25.20 15.50
C ARG A 18 20.88 24.09 16.53
N ARG A 19 19.73 24.08 17.21
CA ARG A 19 19.29 23.02 18.13
C ARG A 19 19.09 21.72 17.34
N ALA A 20 20.00 20.77 17.49
CA ALA A 20 19.86 19.42 16.93
C ALA A 20 18.70 18.72 17.66
N GLN A 21 17.63 18.41 16.93
CA GLN A 21 16.57 17.53 17.41
C GLN A 21 17.10 16.09 17.37
N PRO A 22 16.94 15.29 18.44
CA PRO A 22 17.24 13.87 18.38
C PRO A 22 16.20 13.20 17.48
N SER A 23 16.65 12.69 16.33
CA SER A 23 15.83 11.81 15.49
C SER A 23 15.58 10.52 16.26
N LEU A 24 14.34 10.28 16.64
CA LEU A 24 13.88 8.99 17.10
C LEU A 24 14.06 8.00 15.95
N ARG A 25 15.18 7.28 15.94
CA ARG A 25 15.34 6.09 15.11
C ARG A 25 14.35 5.04 15.62
N VAL A 26 13.22 4.93 14.94
CA VAL A 26 12.37 3.76 15.07
C VAL A 26 13.15 2.60 14.44
N ASN A 27 13.73 1.74 15.28
CA ASN A 27 14.33 0.51 14.82
C ASN A 27 13.22 -0.37 14.25
N PHE A 28 13.12 -0.41 12.92
CA PHE A 28 12.33 -1.39 12.18
C PHE A 28 12.89 -2.77 12.48
N HIS A 29 12.30 -3.47 13.45
CA HIS A 29 12.59 -4.89 13.66
C HIS A 29 11.82 -5.64 12.58
N SER A 30 12.55 -6.12 11.57
CA SER A 30 12.14 -7.29 10.81
C SER A 30 12.12 -8.48 11.78
N ASP A 31 10.96 -9.08 12.01
CA ASP A 31 10.92 -10.37 12.71
C ASP A 31 11.79 -11.36 11.91
N PRO A 32 12.80 -11.99 12.54
CA PRO A 32 13.64 -12.95 11.84
C PRO A 32 12.80 -14.17 11.41
N PRO A 33 13.07 -14.75 10.23
CA PRO A 33 12.34 -15.91 9.76
C PRO A 33 12.50 -17.07 10.76
N LEU A 34 11.38 -17.72 11.10
CA LEU A 34 11.35 -18.91 11.96
C LEU A 34 12.21 -20.01 11.33
N ARG A 35 13.42 -20.23 11.86
CA ARG A 35 14.31 -21.30 11.42
C ARG A 35 13.92 -22.60 12.12
N SER A 36 13.44 -23.58 11.35
CA SER A 36 13.30 -24.97 11.82
C SER A 36 14.65 -25.67 11.76
N SER A 37 15.00 -26.46 12.77
CA SER A 37 16.22 -27.29 12.79
C SER A 37 16.08 -28.57 11.96
N THR A 38 14.86 -28.92 11.54
CA THR A 38 14.56 -30.21 10.88
C THR A 38 14.40 -30.09 9.37
N PHE A 39 14.13 -28.89 8.85
CA PHE A 39 14.01 -28.64 7.42
C PHE A 39 14.52 -27.26 7.06
N THR A 40 15.26 -27.19 5.95
CA THR A 40 15.82 -25.95 5.40
C THR A 40 15.01 -25.56 4.18
N ASN A 41 14.30 -24.43 4.26
CA ASN A 41 13.73 -23.82 3.06
C ASN A 41 14.85 -23.11 2.29
N ILE A 42 15.34 -23.76 1.22
CA ILE A 42 16.42 -23.23 0.35
C ILE A 42 16.00 -21.91 -0.33
N LEU A 43 14.70 -21.65 -0.44
CA LEU A 43 14.12 -20.45 -1.02
C LEU A 43 13.60 -19.45 0.03
N ALA A 44 13.95 -19.62 1.32
CA ALA A 44 13.42 -18.78 2.40
C ALA A 44 13.69 -17.28 2.22
N ASP A 45 14.80 -16.93 1.54
CA ASP A 45 15.25 -15.55 1.35
C ASP A 45 14.85 -14.96 -0.01
N ALA A 46 14.22 -15.73 -0.91
CA ALA A 46 13.75 -15.24 -2.19
C ALA A 46 12.26 -14.84 -2.08
N ALA A 47 12.00 -13.54 -1.93
CA ALA A 47 10.64 -13.03 -2.06
C ALA A 47 10.09 -13.42 -3.46
N PRO A 48 8.86 -13.94 -3.56
CA PRO A 48 8.27 -14.24 -4.86
C PRO A 48 8.21 -12.95 -5.68
N PRO A 49 8.43 -13.02 -7.01
CA PRO A 49 8.35 -11.84 -7.86
C PRO A 49 6.95 -11.20 -7.73
N PRO A 50 6.86 -9.87 -7.78
CA PRO A 50 5.57 -9.19 -7.71
C PRO A 50 4.70 -9.56 -8.93
N VAL A 51 3.39 -9.62 -8.72
CA VAL A 51 2.43 -9.80 -9.82
C VAL A 51 2.13 -8.43 -10.39
N LEU A 52 2.52 -8.20 -11.63
CA LEU A 52 2.43 -6.89 -12.26
C LEU A 52 1.17 -6.75 -13.13
N VAL A 53 0.64 -5.53 -13.15
CA VAL A 53 -0.46 -5.14 -14.05
C VAL A 53 0.12 -4.71 -15.39
N ASP A 54 -0.33 -5.31 -16.48
CA ASP A 54 0.08 -4.95 -17.84
C ASP A 54 -0.74 -3.77 -18.36
N SER A 55 -2.07 -3.88 -18.29
CA SER A 55 -2.98 -2.87 -18.82
C SER A 55 -4.34 -2.89 -18.12
N ILE A 56 -5.07 -1.79 -18.25
CA ILE A 56 -6.43 -1.66 -17.72
C ILE A 56 -7.36 -1.26 -18.85
N THR A 57 -8.36 -2.12 -19.07
CA THR A 57 -9.46 -1.86 -20.00
C THR A 57 -10.70 -1.45 -19.21
N GLU A 58 -11.76 -1.06 -19.91
CA GLU A 58 -13.02 -0.78 -19.23
C GLU A 58 -13.63 -2.01 -18.53
N GLU A 59 -13.25 -3.20 -18.97
CA GLU A 59 -13.87 -4.47 -18.61
C GLU A 59 -13.07 -5.25 -17.58
N ALA A 60 -11.74 -5.10 -17.61
CA ALA A 60 -10.86 -5.90 -16.79
C ALA A 60 -9.50 -5.24 -16.56
N ILE A 61 -8.87 -5.68 -15.49
CA ILE A 61 -7.45 -5.46 -15.20
C ILE A 61 -6.69 -6.65 -15.81
N ARG A 62 -5.76 -6.37 -16.73
CA ARG A 62 -4.92 -7.37 -17.37
C ARG A 62 -3.59 -7.49 -16.64
N LEU A 63 -3.22 -8.71 -16.28
CA LEU A 63 -1.91 -9.03 -15.72
C LEU A 63 -0.88 -9.32 -16.82
N HIS A 64 0.40 -9.27 -16.45
CA HIS A 64 1.51 -9.53 -17.38
C HIS A 64 1.51 -10.96 -17.95
N ASP A 65 0.95 -11.93 -17.24
CA ASP A 65 0.78 -13.31 -17.70
C ASP A 65 -0.41 -13.49 -18.68
N GLY A 66 -1.16 -12.42 -18.96
CA GLY A 66 -2.33 -12.44 -19.83
C GLY A 66 -3.66 -12.69 -19.10
N LEU A 67 -3.66 -12.92 -17.79
CA LEU A 67 -4.88 -13.10 -17.01
C LEU A 67 -5.72 -11.81 -17.00
N MET A 68 -7.02 -11.95 -17.23
CA MET A 68 -7.98 -10.85 -17.25
C MET A 68 -8.88 -10.94 -16.01
N ILE A 69 -8.86 -9.92 -15.15
CA ILE A 69 -9.65 -9.86 -13.93
C ILE A 69 -10.76 -8.81 -14.10
N PRO A 70 -12.03 -9.23 -14.29
CA PRO A 70 -13.14 -8.31 -14.56
C PRO A 70 -13.74 -7.66 -13.30
N SER A 71 -13.27 -8.05 -12.12
CA SER A 71 -13.83 -7.64 -10.83
C SER A 71 -12.80 -6.89 -9.99
N ALA A 72 -13.26 -6.32 -8.87
CA ALA A 72 -12.36 -5.71 -7.91
C ALA A 72 -11.38 -6.76 -7.37
N CYS A 73 -10.14 -6.35 -7.15
CA CYS A 73 -9.08 -7.25 -6.69
C CYS A 73 -8.07 -6.55 -5.79
N ILE A 74 -7.37 -7.36 -4.98
CA ILE A 74 -6.30 -6.93 -4.10
C ILE A 74 -5.01 -7.65 -4.50
N PHE A 75 -3.98 -6.87 -4.77
CA PHE A 75 -2.61 -7.32 -4.99
C PHE A 75 -1.84 -7.22 -3.68
N LEU A 76 -1.25 -8.31 -3.24
CA LEU A 76 -0.59 -8.41 -1.95
C LEU A 76 0.43 -9.55 -1.97
N ASP A 77 1.70 -9.23 -1.71
CA ASP A 77 2.77 -10.23 -1.55
C ASP A 77 2.87 -11.22 -2.74
N GLY A 78 2.89 -10.68 -3.95
CA GLY A 78 2.94 -11.48 -5.19
C GLY A 78 1.70 -12.34 -5.44
N LYS A 79 0.57 -12.03 -4.79
CA LYS A 79 -0.70 -12.76 -4.94
C LYS A 79 -1.80 -11.78 -5.30
N VAL A 80 -2.82 -12.29 -5.99
CA VAL A 80 -4.00 -11.52 -6.36
C VAL A 80 -5.24 -12.20 -5.78
N PHE A 81 -6.03 -11.43 -5.03
CA PHE A 81 -7.26 -11.87 -4.40
C PHE A 81 -8.44 -11.15 -5.04
N LEU A 82 -9.52 -11.88 -5.32
CA LEU A 82 -10.78 -11.25 -5.67
C LEU A 82 -11.33 -10.51 -4.44
N TRP A 83 -11.81 -9.30 -4.67
CA TRP A 83 -12.23 -8.39 -3.63
C TRP A 83 -13.74 -8.18 -3.68
N ASP A 84 -14.43 -8.67 -2.65
CA ASP A 84 -15.87 -8.54 -2.52
C ASP A 84 -16.27 -7.16 -2.01
N VAL A 85 -16.68 -6.28 -2.92
CA VAL A 85 -17.01 -4.89 -2.64
C VAL A 85 -18.47 -4.57 -2.98
N PRO A 86 -19.10 -3.61 -2.27
CA PRO A 86 -20.41 -3.10 -2.66
C PRO A 86 -20.41 -2.53 -4.09
N SER A 87 -21.53 -2.66 -4.79
CA SER A 87 -21.71 -2.16 -6.17
C SER A 87 -21.61 -0.64 -6.28
N THR A 88 -21.92 0.07 -5.20
CA THR A 88 -21.91 1.53 -5.14
C THR A 88 -20.70 2.00 -4.34
N LEU A 89 -19.98 2.97 -4.90
CA LEU A 89 -18.80 3.53 -4.28
C LEU A 89 -19.16 4.18 -2.94
N TRP A 90 -18.46 3.79 -1.88
CA TRP A 90 -18.61 4.24 -0.48
C TRP A 90 -19.95 3.99 0.21
N SER A 91 -20.98 3.55 -0.49
CA SER A 91 -22.25 3.11 0.12
C SER A 91 -22.17 1.63 0.51
N GLY A 92 -22.46 1.30 1.77
CA GLY A 92 -22.42 -0.08 2.28
C GLY A 92 -21.02 -0.63 2.55
N TRP A 93 -19.99 0.22 2.49
CA TRP A 93 -18.62 -0.16 2.82
C TRP A 93 -18.43 -0.26 4.32
N THR A 94 -17.78 -1.33 4.76
CA THR A 94 -17.46 -1.59 6.17
C THR A 94 -16.02 -2.06 6.32
N GLN A 95 -15.57 -2.26 7.56
CA GLN A 95 -14.24 -2.82 7.82
C GLN A 95 -14.10 -4.26 7.29
N SER A 96 -15.20 -5.00 7.07
CA SER A 96 -15.12 -6.39 6.61
C SER A 96 -14.45 -6.52 5.25
N GLN A 97 -14.58 -5.52 4.39
CA GLN A 97 -13.95 -5.48 3.07
C GLN A 97 -12.41 -5.40 3.16
N PHE A 98 -11.85 -5.01 4.31
CA PHE A 98 -10.41 -4.80 4.50
C PHE A 98 -9.77 -5.82 5.46
N LYS A 99 -10.54 -6.83 5.92
CA LYS A 99 -10.08 -7.84 6.88
C LYS A 99 -8.83 -8.62 6.45
N ILE A 100 -8.57 -8.72 5.14
CA ILE A 100 -7.35 -9.39 4.64
C ILE A 100 -6.07 -8.77 5.24
N PHE A 101 -6.07 -7.47 5.52
CA PHE A 101 -4.94 -6.75 6.11
C PHE A 101 -4.76 -7.01 7.61
N GLU A 102 -5.78 -7.52 8.29
CA GLU A 102 -5.67 -7.94 9.69
C GLU A 102 -4.94 -9.29 9.82
N VAL A 103 -5.15 -10.18 8.85
CA VAL A 103 -4.68 -11.57 8.88
C VAL A 103 -3.35 -11.78 8.16
N VAL A 104 -3.05 -10.99 7.12
CA VAL A 104 -1.81 -11.16 6.35
C VAL A 104 -0.57 -10.84 7.17
N ARG A 105 0.49 -11.65 7.01
CA ARG A 105 1.83 -11.39 7.55
C ARG A 105 2.89 -11.69 6.48
N PRO A 106 3.91 -10.83 6.32
CA PRO A 106 4.04 -9.50 6.92
C PRO A 106 2.95 -8.55 6.40
N ARG A 107 2.62 -7.51 7.17
CA ARG A 107 1.67 -6.47 6.72
C ARG A 107 2.34 -5.57 5.67
N PRO A 108 1.60 -5.10 4.65
CA PRO A 108 2.11 -4.06 3.76
C PRO A 108 2.32 -2.76 4.54
N GLU A 109 3.34 -1.99 4.17
CA GLU A 109 3.57 -0.65 4.72
C GLU A 109 2.60 0.37 4.11
N MET A 110 2.18 0.13 2.86
CA MET A 110 1.32 1.03 2.10
C MET A 110 0.27 0.25 1.33
N LEU A 111 -0.96 0.78 1.32
CA LEU A 111 -2.05 0.35 0.47
C LEU A 111 -2.39 1.46 -0.52
N ILE A 112 -2.27 1.15 -1.81
CA ILE A 112 -2.77 2.01 -2.90
C ILE A 112 -4.20 1.59 -3.22
N LEU A 113 -5.14 2.50 -3.07
CA LEU A 113 -6.56 2.28 -3.35
C LEU A 113 -6.94 2.92 -4.70
N GLY A 114 -7.15 2.07 -5.71
CA GLY A 114 -7.65 2.45 -7.03
C GLY A 114 -9.18 2.51 -7.03
N THR A 115 -9.75 3.70 -7.21
CA THR A 115 -11.18 3.97 -7.04
C THR A 115 -12.02 3.88 -8.32
N GLY A 116 -11.44 3.35 -9.40
CA GLY A 116 -12.08 3.19 -10.70
C GLY A 116 -11.65 4.28 -11.68
N LYS A 117 -12.62 4.84 -12.43
CA LYS A 117 -12.36 5.83 -13.50
C LYS A 117 -11.80 7.16 -13.00
N SER A 118 -12.15 7.56 -11.78
CA SER A 118 -11.74 8.82 -11.18
C SER A 118 -11.42 8.63 -9.71
N LEU A 119 -10.54 9.47 -9.18
CA LEU A 119 -10.23 9.51 -7.75
C LEU A 119 -11.50 9.84 -6.95
N ALA A 120 -11.80 9.02 -5.95
CA ALA A 120 -12.84 9.31 -4.96
C ALA A 120 -12.25 9.20 -3.54
N LEU A 121 -12.55 10.17 -2.69
CA LEU A 121 -12.02 10.17 -1.33
C LEU A 121 -12.66 9.05 -0.50
N PRO A 122 -11.87 8.22 0.19
CA PRO A 122 -12.40 7.15 1.01
C PRO A 122 -13.04 7.72 2.29
N PRO A 123 -14.03 7.02 2.87
CA PRO A 123 -14.60 7.38 4.16
C PRO A 123 -13.52 7.44 5.25
N PRO A 124 -13.64 8.35 6.23
CA PRO A 124 -12.64 8.53 7.29
C PRO A 124 -12.34 7.25 8.08
N PHE A 125 -13.35 6.40 8.29
CA PHE A 125 -13.19 5.15 9.04
C PHE A 125 -12.14 4.22 8.42
N LEU A 126 -12.01 4.23 7.09
CA LEU A 126 -11.11 3.35 6.35
C LEU A 126 -9.66 3.75 6.62
N ARG A 127 -9.37 5.05 6.58
CA ARG A 127 -8.05 5.60 6.92
C ARG A 127 -7.69 5.32 8.37
N SER A 128 -8.62 5.52 9.30
CA SER A 128 -8.40 5.21 10.72
C SER A 128 -8.13 3.72 10.95
N HIS A 129 -8.91 2.84 10.32
CA HIS A 129 -8.77 1.39 10.45
C HIS A 129 -7.42 0.88 9.93
N LEU A 130 -7.00 1.32 8.73
CA LEU A 130 -5.70 0.93 8.16
C LEU A 130 -4.52 1.51 8.94
N SER A 131 -4.63 2.73 9.43
CA SER A 131 -3.61 3.37 10.26
C SER A 131 -3.37 2.61 11.57
N GLN A 132 -4.43 2.07 12.20
CA GLN A 132 -4.31 1.21 13.38
C GLN A 132 -3.53 -0.09 13.10
N LEU A 133 -3.55 -0.56 11.85
CA LEU A 133 -2.77 -1.71 11.39
C LEU A 133 -1.33 -1.33 10.99
N GLY A 134 -0.96 -0.05 11.05
CA GLY A 134 0.33 0.47 10.61
C GLY A 134 0.46 0.62 9.09
N ILE A 135 -0.67 0.67 8.37
CA ILE A 135 -0.71 0.71 6.91
C ILE A 135 -1.03 2.14 6.45
N GLN A 136 -0.16 2.74 5.64
CA GLN A 136 -0.42 4.02 5.00
C GLN A 136 -1.37 3.85 3.82
N LEU A 137 -2.45 4.62 3.77
CA LEU A 137 -3.41 4.61 2.67
C LEU A 137 -3.13 5.76 1.70
N GLU A 138 -2.92 5.42 0.43
CA GLU A 138 -2.89 6.35 -0.70
C GLU A 138 -4.07 6.07 -1.63
N THR A 139 -4.79 7.09 -2.08
CA THR A 139 -5.97 6.92 -2.95
C THR A 139 -5.78 7.58 -4.30
N MET A 140 -6.08 6.85 -5.36
CA MET A 140 -5.88 7.28 -6.75
C MET A 140 -7.03 6.76 -7.63
N ASP A 141 -7.11 7.20 -8.89
CA ASP A 141 -7.82 6.44 -9.91
C ASP A 141 -7.08 5.11 -10.19
N THR A 142 -7.80 4.12 -10.72
CA THR A 142 -7.26 2.76 -10.90
C THR A 142 -6.08 2.73 -11.87
N ARG A 143 -6.04 3.61 -12.89
CA ARG A 143 -4.95 3.62 -13.87
C ARG A 143 -3.65 4.06 -13.24
N ASN A 144 -3.68 5.17 -12.50
CA ASN A 144 -2.50 5.66 -11.78
C ASN A 144 -2.10 4.72 -10.66
N ALA A 145 -3.07 4.13 -9.94
CA ALA A 145 -2.82 3.16 -8.88
C ALA A 145 -1.99 1.96 -9.38
N CYS A 146 -2.31 1.41 -10.56
CA CYS A 146 -1.56 0.29 -11.14
C CYS A 146 -0.12 0.65 -11.47
N SER A 147 0.11 1.80 -12.11
CA SER A 147 1.47 2.25 -12.44
C SER A 147 2.31 2.46 -11.18
N THR A 148 1.73 3.09 -10.15
CA THR A 148 2.40 3.29 -8.87
C THR A 148 2.66 1.97 -8.15
N TYR A 149 1.70 1.05 -8.16
CA TYR A 149 1.87 -0.28 -7.58
C TYR A 149 3.01 -1.06 -8.24
N ASN A 150 3.02 -1.14 -9.57
CA ASN A 150 4.06 -1.83 -10.32
C ASN A 150 5.45 -1.30 -9.94
N LEU A 151 5.64 0.03 -10.03
CA LEU A 151 6.90 0.68 -9.69
C LEU A 151 7.38 0.33 -8.28
N LEU A 152 6.52 0.54 -7.27
CA LEU A 152 6.90 0.28 -5.87
C LEU A 152 7.11 -1.21 -5.58
N SER A 153 6.36 -2.09 -6.25
CA SER A 153 6.48 -3.54 -6.10
C SER A 153 7.78 -4.07 -6.72
N GLU A 154 8.19 -3.54 -7.87
CA GLU A 154 9.46 -3.86 -8.54
C GLU A 154 10.67 -3.34 -7.74
N GLU A 155 10.53 -2.21 -7.05
CA GLU A 155 11.51 -1.72 -6.08
C GLU A 155 11.66 -2.61 -4.83
N GLY A 156 10.82 -3.65 -4.69
CA GLY A 156 10.83 -4.56 -3.54
C GLY A 156 10.22 -3.94 -2.28
N ARG A 157 9.42 -2.87 -2.40
CA ARG A 157 8.70 -2.29 -1.26
C ARG A 157 7.52 -3.18 -0.88
N ARG A 158 7.17 -3.18 0.41
CA ARG A 158 5.96 -3.87 0.92
C ARG A 158 4.72 -3.04 0.63
N VAL A 159 4.32 -3.00 -0.64
CA VAL A 159 3.13 -2.30 -1.13
C VAL A 159 2.01 -3.30 -1.45
N ALA A 160 0.77 -2.91 -1.15
CA ALA A 160 -0.43 -3.59 -1.61
C ALA A 160 -1.23 -2.64 -2.50
N ALA A 161 -2.03 -3.19 -3.41
CA ALA A 161 -2.98 -2.41 -4.20
C ALA A 161 -4.37 -3.02 -4.10
N ALA A 162 -5.39 -2.21 -3.78
CA ALA A 162 -6.79 -2.58 -3.85
C ALA A 162 -7.41 -1.83 -5.02
N LEU A 163 -7.80 -2.52 -6.08
CA LEU A 163 -8.19 -1.93 -7.36
C LEU A 163 -9.64 -2.21 -7.66
N LEU A 164 -10.41 -1.15 -7.90
CA LEU A 164 -11.77 -1.23 -8.44
C LEU A 164 -11.72 -1.23 -9.97
N PRO A 165 -12.54 -2.06 -10.64
CA PRO A 165 -12.61 -2.06 -12.09
C PRO A 165 -13.19 -0.72 -12.60
N LEU A 166 -12.84 -0.34 -13.83
CA LEU A 166 -13.35 0.91 -14.41
C LEU A 166 -14.87 0.88 -14.63
N ARG A 167 -15.43 -0.31 -14.88
CA ARG A 167 -16.87 -0.56 -14.82
C ARG A 167 -17.15 -1.50 -13.65
N PRO A 168 -17.95 -1.08 -12.65
CA PRO A 168 -18.37 -1.97 -11.58
C PRO A 168 -19.13 -3.17 -12.15
N GLN A 169 -18.55 -4.36 -12.02
CA GLN A 169 -19.25 -5.62 -12.29
C GLN A 169 -19.34 -6.43 -11.00
N PRO A 170 -20.54 -6.86 -10.59
CA PRO A 170 -20.68 -7.73 -9.43
C PRO A 170 -20.06 -9.09 -9.77
N TRP A 171 -19.09 -9.52 -8.96
CA TRP A 171 -18.58 -10.87 -9.02
C TRP A 171 -19.68 -11.84 -8.54
N GLN A 172 -20.05 -12.80 -9.39
CA GLN A 172 -20.98 -13.86 -9.00
C GLN A 172 -20.27 -14.86 -8.10
N LYS A 173 -20.54 -14.80 -6.79
CA LYS A 173 -20.15 -15.85 -5.86
C LYS A 173 -20.82 -17.13 -6.32
N THR A 174 -20.07 -18.12 -6.78
CA THR A 174 -20.60 -19.46 -7.01
C THR A 174 -21.25 -19.90 -5.70
N GLN A 175 -22.58 -19.97 -5.67
CA GLN A 175 -23.27 -20.48 -4.51
C GLN A 175 -22.86 -21.95 -4.38
N ASN A 176 -22.22 -22.31 -3.28
CA ASN A 176 -22.11 -23.72 -2.91
C ASN A 176 -23.55 -24.24 -2.83
N PRO A 177 -23.92 -25.31 -3.57
CA PRO A 177 -25.24 -25.89 -3.44
C PRO A 177 -25.41 -26.31 -1.99
N THR A 178 -26.27 -25.60 -1.27
CA THR A 178 -26.68 -25.97 0.07
C THR A 178 -27.28 -27.37 -0.04
N LYS A 179 -26.66 -28.36 0.62
CA LYS A 179 -27.20 -29.72 0.67
C LYS A 179 -28.67 -29.63 1.12
N PRO A 180 -29.62 -30.26 0.42
CA PRO A 180 -30.99 -30.32 0.91
C PRO A 180 -31.00 -30.99 2.28
N ASN A 181 -31.67 -30.34 3.22
CA ASN A 181 -31.89 -30.76 4.59
C ASN A 181 -32.47 -32.20 4.60
N GLN A 182 -31.81 -33.13 5.30
CA GLN A 182 -32.44 -34.35 5.80
C GLN A 182 -33.13 -34.04 7.12
#